data_AF-A0AB35BEC7-F1
#
_entry.id   AF-A0AB35BEC7-F1
#
_cell.length_a   1.000
_cell.length_b   1.000
_cell.length_c   1.000
_cell.angle_alpha   90.00
_cell.angle_beta   90.00
_cell.angle_gamma   90.00
#
_symmetry.space_group_name_H-M   'P 1'
#
loop_
_entity.id
_entity.type
_entity.pdbx_description
1 polymer ?
#
loop_
_entity_poly.entity_id
_entity_poly.type
_entity_poly.pdbx_seq_one_letter_code
_entity_poly.pdbx_strand_id
1 'polypeptide(L)'
;MPETGVLIVGAGSAGRGIARTLEDSGRHGHVVLDLSGLPEPVSCDFDEATDRWRVRTESGEVHRPRILVAGPGTTAPIAGRGGASLEDALRGEQAAYLGIAHTGFPNLFLVTGTHAADEGGHIRTCLTMMTAEEATRIEVRAGAQREFNRILHRTPARSLWRPRPAAARGPQRSAFELSNIDEREEDNAYAGSAALTTDEVTLSVRVHLSGHFEPLDGNYHWYGRIAGDKLTELKQRGRSAMHLTIPGGPETPATLAEQDPWGNYRITGVGAPPFPLEPVEIVEVRPQQGTGGTLCSKRNTFSGS
;
A
#
# COMPACT_ATOMS: atom_id res chain seq x y z
N MET A 1 -17.35 -2.55 -19.03
CA MET A 1 -16.11 -1.99 -19.57
C MET A 1 -14.99 -2.92 -19.16
N PRO A 2 -14.09 -3.39 -20.05
CA PRO A 2 -13.05 -4.33 -19.64
C PRO A 2 -12.13 -3.64 -18.62
N GLU A 3 -11.92 -4.27 -17.47
CA GLU A 3 -10.96 -3.79 -16.49
C GLU A 3 -9.55 -3.88 -17.08
N THR A 4 -8.97 -2.75 -17.46
CA THR A 4 -7.59 -2.68 -17.97
C THR A 4 -6.64 -3.13 -16.85
N GLY A 5 -5.79 -4.11 -17.12
CA GLY A 5 -4.84 -4.56 -16.12
C GLY A 5 -3.58 -3.70 -16.06
N VAL A 6 -3.04 -3.32 -17.23
CA VAL A 6 -1.82 -2.52 -17.39
C VAL A 6 -2.06 -1.44 -18.44
N LEU A 7 -1.84 -0.18 -18.12
CA LEU A 7 -1.88 0.92 -19.09
C LEU A 7 -0.47 1.46 -19.28
N ILE A 8 -0.05 1.63 -20.53
CA ILE A 8 1.25 2.22 -20.89
C ILE A 8 1.00 3.60 -21.49
N VAL A 9 1.67 4.63 -20.95
CA VAL A 9 1.57 6.02 -21.41
C VAL A 9 2.95 6.60 -21.70
N GLY A 10 3.05 7.40 -22.77
CA GLY A 10 4.27 8.17 -23.06
C GLY A 10 5.55 7.37 -23.29
N ALA A 11 5.47 6.06 -23.57
CA ALA A 11 6.64 5.18 -23.68
C ALA A 11 7.16 4.97 -25.11
N GLY A 12 6.47 5.48 -26.13
CA GLY A 12 6.88 5.35 -27.53
C GLY A 12 7.16 3.90 -27.96
N SER A 13 8.21 3.67 -28.73
CA SER A 13 8.59 2.32 -29.17
C SER A 13 9.01 1.38 -28.04
N ALA A 14 9.47 1.91 -26.90
CA ALA A 14 9.79 1.10 -25.74
C ALA A 14 8.53 0.49 -25.12
N GLY A 15 7.42 1.24 -25.12
CA GLY A 15 6.11 0.76 -24.69
C GLY A 15 5.69 -0.52 -25.41
N ARG A 16 5.83 -0.55 -26.74
CA ARG A 16 5.54 -1.75 -27.55
C ARG A 16 6.40 -2.97 -27.20
N GLY A 17 7.68 -2.77 -26.89
CA GLY A 17 8.57 -3.85 -26.46
C GLY A 17 8.16 -4.44 -25.11
N ILE A 18 7.75 -3.57 -24.18
CA ILE A 18 7.25 -3.96 -22.88
C ILE A 18 5.90 -4.66 -23.00
N ALA A 19 4.97 -4.14 -23.80
CA ALA A 19 3.69 -4.77 -24.10
C ALA A 19 3.88 -6.23 -24.54
N ARG A 20 4.72 -6.47 -25.56
CA ARG A 20 5.05 -7.84 -26.02
C ARG A 20 5.65 -8.72 -24.93
N THR A 21 6.59 -8.18 -24.16
CA THR A 21 7.23 -8.91 -23.05
C THR A 21 6.21 -9.36 -22.00
N LEU A 22 5.16 -8.56 -21.77
CA LEU A 22 4.08 -8.88 -20.85
C LEU A 22 3.06 -9.84 -21.47
N GLU A 23 2.71 -9.67 -22.75
CA GLU A 23 1.80 -10.55 -23.49
C GLU A 23 2.34 -11.98 -23.63
N ASP A 24 3.61 -12.13 -24.01
CA ASP A 24 4.29 -13.42 -24.20
C ASP A 24 4.34 -14.28 -22.92
N SER A 25 4.09 -13.68 -21.75
CA SER A 25 4.08 -14.37 -20.47
C SER A 25 2.76 -15.08 -20.14
N GLY A 26 1.76 -15.06 -21.05
CA GLY A 26 0.48 -15.74 -20.85
C GLY A 26 -0.45 -15.05 -19.85
N ARG A 27 -0.17 -13.78 -19.50
CA ARG A 27 -1.03 -12.97 -18.62
C ARG A 27 -2.18 -12.37 -19.41
N HIS A 28 -3.15 -13.21 -19.76
CA HIS A 28 -4.33 -12.86 -20.56
C HIS A 28 -5.35 -11.92 -19.87
N GLY A 29 -5.07 -11.42 -18.67
CA GLY A 29 -5.96 -10.53 -17.91
C GLY A 29 -5.58 -9.04 -17.94
N HIS A 30 -4.42 -8.68 -18.51
CA HIS A 30 -4.02 -7.28 -18.61
C HIS A 30 -4.19 -6.80 -20.06
N VAL A 31 -5.31 -6.15 -20.37
CA VAL A 31 -5.40 -5.33 -21.59
C VAL A 31 -4.26 -4.32 -21.53
N VAL A 32 -3.26 -4.43 -22.40
CA VAL A 32 -2.20 -3.44 -22.55
C VAL A 32 -2.70 -2.41 -23.54
N LEU A 33 -3.14 -1.26 -23.02
CA LEU A 33 -3.44 -0.11 -23.86
C LEU A 33 -2.17 0.75 -23.91
N ASP A 34 -1.60 0.93 -25.10
CA ASP A 34 -0.45 1.79 -25.32
C ASP A 34 -0.95 3.11 -25.92
N LEU A 35 -1.03 4.16 -25.10
CA LEU A 35 -1.38 5.51 -25.54
C LEU A 35 -0.15 6.26 -26.07
N SER A 36 0.83 5.56 -26.66
CA SER A 36 1.92 6.19 -27.42
C SER A 36 1.43 6.74 -28.77
N GLY A 37 0.46 7.66 -28.67
CA GLY A 37 -0.36 8.21 -29.74
C GLY A 37 -1.79 8.37 -29.23
N LEU A 38 -2.31 9.60 -29.33
CA LEU A 38 -3.61 10.15 -28.89
C LEU A 38 -4.78 9.14 -28.70
N PRO A 39 -5.69 9.37 -27.73
CA PRO A 39 -5.80 10.60 -26.94
C PRO A 39 -4.82 10.64 -25.76
N GLU A 40 -4.11 11.76 -25.63
CA GLU A 40 -3.10 11.94 -24.59
C GLU A 40 -3.73 11.97 -23.19
N PRO A 41 -3.08 11.38 -22.17
CA PRO A 41 -3.52 11.54 -20.80
C PRO A 41 -3.40 13.02 -20.38
N VAL A 42 -4.37 13.49 -19.59
CA VAL A 42 -4.38 14.83 -18.97
C VAL A 42 -4.25 14.78 -17.45
N SER A 43 -4.55 13.64 -16.82
CA SER A 43 -4.22 13.37 -15.42
C SER A 43 -4.08 11.88 -15.17
N CYS A 44 -3.21 11.52 -14.23
CA CYS A 44 -3.01 10.16 -13.73
C CYS A 44 -2.99 10.20 -12.20
N ASP A 45 -4.05 9.74 -11.54
CA ASP A 45 -4.24 9.85 -10.10
C ASP A 45 -4.34 8.46 -9.47
N PHE A 46 -3.56 8.15 -8.43
CA PHE A 46 -3.69 6.88 -7.71
C PHE A 46 -4.87 6.90 -6.74
N ASP A 47 -5.75 5.92 -6.85
CA ASP A 47 -6.94 5.74 -6.03
C ASP A 47 -6.65 4.67 -4.95
N GLU A 48 -6.31 5.14 -3.75
CA GLU A 48 -5.92 4.29 -2.61
C GLU A 48 -7.03 3.33 -2.18
N ALA A 49 -8.30 3.71 -2.38
CA ALA A 49 -9.46 2.89 -2.02
C ALA A 49 -9.71 1.73 -2.98
N THR A 50 -9.01 1.65 -4.11
CA THR A 50 -9.19 0.58 -5.10
C THR A 50 -7.87 -0.05 -5.56
N ASP A 51 -6.74 0.45 -5.08
CA ASP A 51 -5.40 0.16 -5.57
C ASP A 51 -5.28 0.27 -7.10
N ARG A 52 -5.98 1.25 -7.70
CA ARG A 52 -5.99 1.47 -9.15
C ARG A 52 -5.61 2.90 -9.48
N TRP A 53 -5.05 3.08 -10.64
CA TRP A 53 -4.87 4.39 -11.22
C TRP A 53 -6.16 4.86 -11.88
N ARG A 54 -6.39 6.16 -11.90
CA ARG A 54 -7.41 6.84 -12.68
C ARG A 54 -6.69 7.70 -13.70
N VAL A 55 -6.79 7.32 -14.97
CA VAL A 55 -6.17 8.06 -16.07
C VAL A 55 -7.26 8.70 -16.91
N ARG A 56 -7.29 10.03 -16.92
CA ARG A 56 -8.19 10.82 -17.77
C ARG A 56 -7.47 11.19 -19.05
N THR A 57 -8.12 11.07 -20.20
CA THR A 57 -7.57 11.51 -21.48
C THR A 57 -8.19 12.85 -21.91
N GLU A 58 -7.57 13.53 -22.87
CA GLU A 58 -8.09 14.76 -23.47
C GLU A 58 -9.49 14.59 -24.09
N SER A 59 -9.83 13.37 -24.50
CA SER A 59 -11.14 13.02 -25.06
C SER A 59 -12.23 12.91 -23.99
N GLY A 60 -11.88 13.00 -22.70
CA GLY A 60 -12.77 12.80 -21.57
C GLY A 60 -12.93 11.34 -21.13
N GLU A 61 -12.30 10.39 -21.81
CA GLU A 61 -12.29 8.99 -21.41
C GLU A 61 -11.53 8.80 -20.09
N VAL A 62 -12.02 7.87 -19.25
CA VAL A 62 -11.40 7.53 -17.96
C VAL A 62 -11.04 6.05 -17.92
N HIS A 63 -9.75 5.75 -17.94
CA HIS A 63 -9.22 4.41 -17.75
C HIS A 63 -8.92 4.17 -16.26
N ARG A 64 -9.11 2.92 -15.80
CA ARG A 64 -8.86 2.52 -14.41
C ARG A 64 -7.89 1.34 -14.26
N PRO A 65 -6.65 1.47 -14.76
CA PRO A 65 -5.73 0.35 -14.76
C PRO A 65 -5.23 0.04 -13.35
N ARG A 66 -5.00 -1.24 -13.06
CA ARG A 66 -4.30 -1.61 -11.81
C ARG A 66 -2.85 -1.14 -11.86
N ILE A 67 -2.17 -1.37 -12.98
CA ILE A 67 -0.77 -1.01 -13.20
C ILE A 67 -0.67 0.13 -14.22
N LEU A 68 0.10 1.16 -13.89
CA LEU A 68 0.47 2.22 -14.81
C LEU A 68 1.95 2.10 -15.16
N VAL A 69 2.29 2.16 -16.45
CA VAL A 69 3.66 2.22 -16.94
C VAL A 69 3.84 3.57 -17.62
N ALA A 70 4.70 4.43 -17.07
CA ALA A 70 4.92 5.77 -17.57
C ALA A 70 6.30 5.89 -18.22
N GLY A 71 6.31 6.34 -19.47
CA GLY A 71 7.52 6.68 -20.21
C GLY A 71 7.84 8.18 -20.22
N PRO A 72 8.99 8.57 -20.78
CA PRO A 72 9.48 9.96 -20.75
C PRO A 72 8.61 10.93 -21.57
N GLY A 73 7.77 10.42 -22.48
CA GLY A 73 6.81 11.22 -23.24
C GLY A 73 5.50 11.49 -22.49
N THR A 74 5.37 11.08 -21.23
CA THR A 74 4.16 11.35 -20.44
C THR A 74 4.17 12.79 -19.96
N THR A 75 3.30 13.61 -20.53
CA THR A 75 3.15 15.04 -20.20
C THR A 75 2.11 15.29 -19.11
N ALA A 76 1.19 14.33 -18.88
CA ALA A 76 0.21 14.40 -17.81
C ALA A 76 0.85 14.41 -16.43
N PRO A 77 0.35 15.21 -15.47
CA PRO A 77 0.74 15.07 -14.07
C PRO A 77 0.35 13.67 -13.55
N ILE A 78 1.30 13.04 -12.86
CA ILE A 78 1.12 11.76 -12.18
C ILE A 78 1.16 12.01 -10.67
N ALA A 79 0.02 11.82 -10.02
CA ALA A 79 -0.17 11.96 -8.57
C ALA A 79 -0.26 10.58 -7.91
N GLY A 80 0.73 10.25 -7.09
CA GLY A 80 0.77 9.03 -6.27
C GLY A 80 -0.03 9.18 -4.97
N ARG A 81 0.35 8.38 -3.97
CA ARG A 81 -0.29 8.33 -2.65
C ARG A 81 -0.34 9.72 -1.99
N GLY A 82 -1.49 10.08 -1.41
CA GLY A 82 -1.69 11.38 -0.77
C GLY A 82 -1.46 12.59 -1.69
N GLY A 83 -1.54 12.42 -3.02
CA GLY A 83 -1.31 13.49 -3.99
C GLY A 83 0.17 13.79 -4.27
N ALA A 84 1.09 12.88 -3.95
CA ALA A 84 2.52 13.07 -4.21
C ALA A 84 2.81 13.24 -5.71
N SER A 85 3.52 14.31 -6.08
CA SER A 85 3.91 14.60 -7.47
C SER A 85 5.08 13.72 -7.92
N LEU A 86 4.91 12.93 -8.98
CA LEU A 86 5.99 12.12 -9.54
C LEU A 86 7.13 13.00 -10.05
N GLU A 87 6.81 14.14 -10.62
CA GLU A 87 7.80 15.05 -11.16
C GLU A 87 8.74 15.57 -10.06
N ASP A 88 8.17 15.98 -8.91
CA ASP A 88 8.96 16.42 -7.77
C ASP A 88 9.78 15.29 -7.16
N ALA A 89 9.21 14.08 -7.11
CA ALA A 89 9.92 12.89 -6.65
C ALA A 89 11.15 12.57 -7.53
N LEU A 90 11.00 12.63 -8.85
CA LEU A 90 12.09 12.37 -9.80
C LEU A 90 13.14 13.49 -9.87
N ARG A 91 12.77 14.74 -9.56
CA ARG A 91 13.73 15.85 -9.37
C ARG A 91 14.46 15.80 -8.03
N GLY A 92 13.94 15.03 -7.07
CA GLY A 92 14.52 14.86 -5.74
C GLY A 92 15.87 14.13 -5.75
N GLU A 93 16.49 14.03 -4.58
CA GLU A 93 17.81 13.40 -4.42
C GLU A 93 17.80 11.87 -4.61
N GLN A 94 16.65 11.23 -4.44
CA GLN A 94 16.54 9.77 -4.49
C GLN A 94 16.16 9.33 -5.90
N ALA A 95 17.06 8.62 -6.60
CA ALA A 95 16.71 8.01 -7.87
C ALA A 95 15.68 6.87 -7.68
N ALA A 96 14.92 6.58 -8.74
CA ALA A 96 14.02 5.45 -8.79
C ALA A 96 14.77 4.12 -8.58
N TYR A 97 14.18 3.22 -7.81
CA TYR A 97 14.71 1.88 -7.57
C TYR A 97 14.78 1.11 -8.89
N LEU A 98 16.00 0.67 -9.25
CA LEU A 98 16.31 0.01 -10.53
C LEU A 98 15.88 0.82 -11.77
N GLY A 99 15.63 2.12 -11.63
CA GLY A 99 15.07 2.96 -12.69
C GLY A 99 13.60 2.72 -13.00
N ILE A 100 12.91 1.81 -12.28
CA ILE A 100 11.56 1.37 -12.64
C ILE A 100 10.48 1.67 -11.59
N ALA A 101 10.81 1.96 -10.33
CA ALA A 101 9.82 2.17 -9.29
C ALA A 101 10.25 3.25 -8.29
N HIS A 102 9.28 3.95 -7.69
CA HIS A 102 9.54 4.99 -6.70
C HIS A 102 8.58 4.88 -5.52
N THR A 103 9.08 5.08 -4.30
CA THR A 103 8.26 5.09 -3.08
C THR A 103 7.28 6.26 -3.13
N GLY A 104 6.04 6.04 -2.67
CA GLY A 104 4.93 6.99 -2.84
C GLY A 104 4.10 6.76 -4.10
N PHE A 105 4.51 5.87 -5.01
CA PHE A 105 3.81 5.61 -6.28
C PHE A 105 3.49 4.12 -6.42
N PRO A 106 2.45 3.62 -5.72
CA PRO A 106 2.07 2.22 -5.80
C PRO A 106 1.59 1.87 -7.21
N ASN A 107 1.87 0.64 -7.65
CA ASN A 107 1.49 0.11 -8.96
C ASN A 107 1.96 0.93 -10.17
N LEU A 108 2.86 1.90 -9.98
CA LEU A 108 3.50 2.65 -11.05
C LEU A 108 4.84 2.01 -11.37
N PHE A 109 5.09 1.78 -12.66
CA PHE A 109 6.41 1.51 -13.18
C PHE A 109 6.86 2.61 -14.14
N LEU A 110 8.16 2.89 -14.13
CA LEU A 110 8.81 3.85 -15.00
C LEU A 110 9.59 3.13 -16.08
N VAL A 111 9.62 3.73 -17.25
CA VAL A 111 10.43 3.26 -18.38
C VAL A 111 11.14 4.45 -18.98
N THR A 112 12.42 4.30 -19.28
CA THR A 112 13.22 5.38 -19.87
C THR A 112 13.41 5.19 -21.37
N GLY A 113 13.12 3.98 -21.87
CA GLY A 113 13.33 3.56 -23.25
C GLY A 113 14.78 3.20 -23.59
N THR A 114 15.75 3.67 -22.79
CA THR A 114 17.18 3.34 -22.97
C THR A 114 17.51 1.89 -22.59
N HIS A 115 16.76 1.31 -21.66
CA HIS A 115 16.97 -0.04 -21.13
C HIS A 115 15.69 -0.88 -21.19
N ALA A 116 14.86 -0.68 -22.22
CA ALA A 116 13.49 -1.21 -22.29
C ALA A 116 13.37 -2.74 -22.10
N ALA A 117 14.35 -3.52 -22.55
CA ALA A 117 14.35 -4.98 -22.36
C ALA A 117 14.56 -5.36 -20.88
N ASP A 118 15.52 -4.72 -20.20
CA ASP A 118 15.77 -4.94 -18.78
C ASP A 118 14.59 -4.41 -17.93
N GLU A 119 14.08 -3.23 -18.28
CA GLU A 119 12.90 -2.62 -17.66
C GLU A 119 11.68 -3.55 -17.78
N GLY A 120 11.38 -4.05 -18.97
CA GLY A 120 10.30 -5.02 -19.20
C GLY A 120 10.50 -6.33 -18.43
N GLY A 121 11.73 -6.84 -18.36
CA GLY A 121 12.08 -8.02 -17.57
C GLY A 121 11.85 -7.81 -16.07
N HIS A 122 12.22 -6.65 -15.54
CA HIS A 122 12.01 -6.28 -14.14
C HIS A 122 10.52 -6.09 -13.82
N ILE A 123 9.78 -5.36 -14.67
CA ILE A 123 8.34 -5.17 -14.51
C ILE A 123 7.65 -6.54 -14.48
N ARG A 124 8.00 -7.45 -15.40
CA ARG A 124 7.49 -8.82 -15.40
C ARG A 124 7.78 -9.54 -14.07
N THR A 125 8.99 -9.44 -13.53
CA THR A 125 9.32 -10.02 -12.21
C THR A 125 8.44 -9.44 -11.10
N CYS A 126 8.21 -8.13 -11.09
CA CYS A 126 7.31 -7.46 -10.15
C CYS A 126 5.87 -7.99 -10.25
N LEU A 127 5.35 -8.11 -11.47
CA LEU A 127 4.02 -8.65 -11.71
C LEU A 127 3.91 -10.13 -11.32
N THR A 128 4.98 -10.93 -11.49
CA THR A 128 5.07 -12.32 -10.97
C THR A 128 4.95 -12.38 -9.46
N MET A 129 5.62 -11.48 -8.73
CA MET A 129 5.47 -11.39 -7.27
C MET A 129 4.03 -11.04 -6.88
N MET A 130 3.40 -10.06 -7.56
CA MET A 130 2.01 -9.71 -7.28
C MET A 130 1.06 -10.89 -7.46
N THR A 131 1.19 -11.64 -8.55
CA THR A 131 0.33 -12.81 -8.78
C THR A 131 0.56 -13.91 -7.75
N ALA A 132 1.82 -14.16 -7.38
CA ALA A 132 2.14 -15.20 -6.41
C ALA A 132 1.61 -14.89 -4.99
N GLU A 133 1.40 -13.61 -4.68
CA GLU A 133 0.90 -13.14 -3.37
C GLU A 133 -0.52 -12.57 -3.45
N GLU A 134 -1.22 -12.80 -4.57
CA GLU A 134 -2.58 -12.30 -4.81
C GLU A 134 -2.73 -10.78 -4.54
N ALA A 135 -1.64 -10.04 -4.72
CA ALA A 135 -1.56 -8.65 -4.32
C ALA A 135 -2.24 -7.72 -5.34
N THR A 136 -3.01 -6.77 -4.84
CA THR A 136 -3.60 -5.68 -5.61
C THR A 136 -2.70 -4.45 -5.67
N ARG A 137 -1.77 -4.34 -4.73
CA ARG A 137 -0.77 -3.27 -4.62
C ARG A 137 0.65 -3.82 -4.54
N ILE A 138 1.53 -3.20 -5.30
CA ILE A 138 2.99 -3.31 -5.15
C ILE A 138 3.59 -1.92 -5.03
N GLU A 139 4.49 -1.74 -4.07
CA GLU A 139 5.21 -0.47 -3.90
C GLU A 139 6.63 -0.73 -3.40
N VAL A 140 7.61 -0.01 -3.93
CA VAL A 140 8.96 -0.10 -3.38
C VAL A 140 9.00 0.49 -1.97
N ARG A 141 9.60 -0.26 -1.03
CA ARG A 141 9.80 0.18 0.35
C ARG A 141 10.80 1.32 0.38
N ALA A 142 10.50 2.38 1.13
CA ALA A 142 11.39 3.54 1.25
C ALA A 142 12.82 3.17 1.74
N GLY A 143 12.93 2.15 2.61
CA GLY A 143 14.22 1.62 3.05
C GLY A 143 15.03 0.97 1.92
N ALA A 144 14.37 0.23 1.03
CA ALA A 144 15.01 -0.41 -0.12
C ALA A 144 15.46 0.61 -1.17
N GLN A 145 14.66 1.65 -1.43
CA GLN A 145 15.06 2.75 -2.31
C GLN A 145 16.27 3.52 -1.76
N ARG A 146 16.28 3.86 -0.46
CA ARG A 146 17.43 4.52 0.17
C ARG A 146 18.69 3.66 0.11
N GLU A 147 18.56 2.37 0.36
CA GLU A 147 19.68 1.43 0.30
C GLU A 147 20.23 1.32 -1.13
N PHE A 148 19.37 1.23 -2.14
CA PHE A 148 19.77 1.23 -3.54
C PHE A 148 20.52 2.52 -3.92
N ASN A 149 19.98 3.70 -3.57
CA ASN A 149 20.66 4.97 -3.81
C ASN A 149 22.01 5.07 -3.09
N ARG A 150 22.09 4.60 -1.84
CA ARG A 150 23.35 4.52 -1.09
C ARG A 150 24.39 3.66 -1.81
N ILE A 151 23.98 2.54 -2.41
CA ILE A 151 24.85 1.67 -3.20
C ILE A 151 25.31 2.39 -4.48
N LEU A 152 24.41 3.06 -5.19
CA LEU A 152 24.74 3.83 -6.40
C LEU A 152 25.76 4.94 -6.10
N HIS A 153 25.53 5.76 -5.08
CA HIS A 153 26.45 6.84 -4.71
C HIS A 153 27.83 6.35 -4.27
N ARG A 154 27.92 5.15 -3.67
CA ARG A 154 29.19 4.56 -3.21
C ARG A 154 29.95 3.81 -4.30
N THR A 155 29.32 3.53 -5.44
CA THR A 155 29.95 2.77 -6.53
C THR A 155 30.46 3.74 -7.60
N PRO A 156 31.78 3.97 -7.72
CA PRO A 156 32.30 4.85 -8.77
C PRO A 156 31.98 4.26 -10.15
N ALA A 157 31.54 5.13 -11.07
CA ALA A 157 31.07 4.79 -12.42
C ALA A 157 32.06 3.99 -13.29
N ARG A 158 33.33 3.86 -12.87
CA ARG A 158 34.41 3.25 -13.66
C ARG A 158 34.81 1.82 -13.26
N SER A 159 34.12 1.17 -12.33
CA SER A 159 34.47 -0.21 -11.94
C SER A 159 33.79 -1.26 -12.84
N LEU A 160 34.24 -1.38 -14.09
CA LEU A 160 33.79 -2.38 -15.07
C LEU A 160 34.00 -3.85 -14.67
N TRP A 161 34.73 -4.11 -13.57
CA TRP A 161 35.17 -5.45 -13.15
C TRP A 161 34.52 -5.94 -11.85
N ARG A 162 33.59 -5.18 -11.25
CA ARG A 162 32.87 -5.64 -10.04
C ARG A 162 31.52 -6.23 -10.42
N PRO A 163 31.16 -7.42 -9.90
CA PRO A 163 29.80 -7.91 -10.03
C PRO A 163 28.84 -6.91 -9.41
N ARG A 164 27.77 -6.55 -10.12
CA ARG A 164 26.70 -5.71 -9.55
C ARG A 164 26.20 -6.37 -8.25
N PRO A 165 26.07 -5.63 -7.14
CA PRO A 165 25.47 -6.16 -5.92
C PRO A 165 24.09 -6.74 -6.24
N ALA A 166 23.65 -7.76 -5.51
CA ALA A 166 22.41 -8.48 -5.81
C ALA A 166 21.19 -7.56 -5.91
N ALA A 167 21.14 -6.48 -5.10
CA ALA A 167 20.11 -5.45 -5.13
C ALA A 167 20.08 -4.60 -6.42
N ALA A 168 21.14 -4.67 -7.23
CA ALA A 168 21.28 -4.01 -8.52
C ALA A 168 21.22 -4.99 -9.71
N ARG A 169 20.88 -6.28 -9.47
CA ARG A 169 20.71 -7.31 -10.52
C ARG A 169 19.27 -7.47 -10.99
N GLY A 170 18.31 -7.04 -10.18
CA GLY A 170 16.88 -7.12 -10.49
C GLY A 170 16.02 -6.95 -9.24
N PRO A 171 14.68 -6.88 -9.40
CA PRO A 171 13.73 -6.71 -8.32
C PRO A 171 13.85 -7.83 -7.28
N GLN A 172 13.99 -7.45 -6.01
CA GLN A 172 13.94 -8.40 -4.90
C GLN A 172 12.61 -8.29 -4.18
N ARG A 173 11.99 -9.41 -3.82
CA ARG A 173 10.74 -9.40 -3.05
C ARG A 173 10.82 -8.58 -1.76
N SER A 174 11.93 -8.64 -1.04
CA SER A 174 12.14 -7.87 0.19
C SER A 174 12.18 -6.35 -0.04
N ALA A 175 12.41 -5.89 -1.27
CA ALA A 175 12.41 -4.48 -1.64
C ALA A 175 11.00 -3.91 -1.83
N PHE A 176 9.99 -4.76 -1.97
CA PHE A 176 8.61 -4.35 -2.22
C PHE A 176 7.69 -4.67 -1.04
N GLU A 177 6.78 -3.75 -0.80
CA GLU A 177 5.56 -3.98 -0.07
C GLU A 177 4.51 -4.51 -1.06
N LEU A 178 3.97 -5.69 -0.79
CA LEU A 178 2.86 -6.27 -1.54
C LEU A 178 1.70 -6.48 -0.58
N SER A 179 0.51 -6.07 -0.99
CA SER A 179 -0.70 -6.30 -0.20
C SER A 179 -1.92 -6.43 -1.10
N ASN A 180 -2.89 -7.21 -0.64
CA ASN A 180 -4.20 -7.34 -1.24
C ASN A 180 -5.18 -6.42 -0.49
N ILE A 181 -5.98 -5.64 -1.22
CA ILE A 181 -6.99 -4.74 -0.66
C ILE A 181 -8.05 -5.50 0.12
N ASP A 182 -8.41 -6.72 -0.30
CA ASP A 182 -9.41 -7.55 0.36
C ASP A 182 -8.89 -8.12 1.70
N GLU A 183 -7.57 -8.15 1.89
CA GLU A 183 -6.90 -8.62 3.11
C GLU A 183 -6.30 -7.47 3.93
N ARG A 184 -6.23 -6.27 3.36
CA ARG A 184 -5.66 -5.10 4.01
C ARG A 184 -6.67 -4.61 5.02
N GLU A 185 -6.34 -4.74 6.31
CA GLU A 185 -7.05 -4.02 7.35
C GLU A 185 -7.08 -2.54 6.95
N GLU A 186 -8.29 -1.96 6.88
CA GLU A 186 -8.45 -0.54 6.63
C GLU A 186 -7.54 0.21 7.59
N ASP A 187 -6.61 0.98 7.02
CA ASP A 187 -5.75 1.87 7.77
C ASP A 187 -6.67 2.98 8.28
N ASN A 188 -7.39 2.69 9.37
CA ASN A 188 -8.29 3.60 10.09
C ASN A 188 -7.44 4.64 10.83
N ALA A 189 -6.48 5.22 10.11
CA ALA A 189 -5.38 5.93 10.64
C ALA A 189 -5.75 7.41 10.77
N TYR A 190 -6.16 7.82 11.97
CA TYR A 190 -6.40 9.23 12.23
C TYR A 190 -5.08 9.98 12.47
N ALA A 191 -4.78 10.97 11.63
CA ALA A 191 -3.66 11.90 11.80
C ALA A 191 -4.18 13.33 12.00
N GLY A 192 -4.04 13.89 13.20
CA GLY A 192 -4.59 15.23 13.45
C GLY A 192 -4.43 15.73 14.87
N SER A 193 -5.10 16.85 15.16
CA SER A 193 -5.22 17.38 16.51
C SER A 193 -6.14 16.50 17.36
N ALA A 194 -5.87 16.39 18.66
CA ALA A 194 -6.74 15.75 19.63
C ALA A 194 -6.61 16.45 20.99
N ALA A 195 -7.52 16.11 21.91
CA ALA A 195 -7.45 16.49 23.31
C ALA A 195 -7.20 15.24 24.15
N LEU A 196 -6.17 15.28 25.01
CA LEU A 196 -5.92 14.27 26.03
C LEU A 196 -6.41 14.82 27.37
N THR A 197 -7.45 14.20 27.92
CA THR A 197 -8.10 14.58 29.18
C THR A 197 -7.69 13.64 30.31
N THR A 198 -7.47 14.21 31.48
CA THR A 198 -7.44 13.51 32.77
C THR A 198 -8.36 14.24 33.74
N ASP A 199 -8.54 13.70 34.95
CA ASP A 199 -9.35 14.35 36.01
C ASP A 199 -8.87 15.76 36.38
N GLU A 200 -7.60 16.10 36.08
CA GLU A 200 -6.97 17.36 36.49
C GLU A 200 -6.74 18.35 35.34
N VAL A 201 -6.53 17.86 34.11
CA VAL A 201 -6.05 18.70 33.00
C VAL A 201 -6.52 18.19 31.64
N THR A 202 -6.70 19.11 30.71
CA THR A 202 -6.89 18.84 29.28
C THR A 202 -5.69 19.38 28.51
N LEU A 203 -5.02 18.51 27.74
CA LEU A 203 -3.88 18.87 26.90
C LEU A 203 -4.26 18.81 25.41
N SER A 204 -3.96 19.88 24.67
CA SER A 204 -4.02 19.85 23.21
C SER A 204 -2.79 19.12 22.65
N VAL A 205 -3.03 18.11 21.82
CA VAL A 205 -1.99 17.22 21.30
C VAL A 205 -2.15 16.99 19.79
N ARG A 206 -1.09 16.49 19.15
CA ARG A 206 -1.11 15.94 17.80
C ARG A 206 -0.94 14.43 17.90
N VAL A 207 -1.79 13.69 17.20
CA VAL A 207 -1.78 12.23 17.21
C VAL A 207 -1.70 11.66 15.80
N HIS A 208 -1.11 10.47 15.72
CA HIS A 208 -1.23 9.58 14.58
C HIS A 208 -1.62 8.21 15.12
N LEU A 209 -2.88 7.84 14.95
CA LEU A 209 -3.51 6.65 15.51
C LEU A 209 -3.76 5.63 14.40
N SER A 210 -3.80 4.35 14.72
CA SER A 210 -4.39 3.27 13.92
C SER A 210 -4.88 2.18 14.87
N GLY A 211 -5.50 1.11 14.35
CA GLY A 211 -5.88 -0.03 15.16
C GLY A 211 -6.30 -1.23 14.33
N HIS A 212 -6.58 -2.33 15.00
CA HIS A 212 -7.05 -3.57 14.39
C HIS A 212 -7.99 -4.31 15.36
N PHE A 213 -8.79 -5.23 14.84
CA PHE A 213 -9.58 -6.14 15.65
C PHE A 213 -8.70 -7.33 16.07
N GLU A 214 -8.62 -7.62 17.37
CA GLU A 214 -7.88 -8.76 17.92
C GLU A 214 -8.85 -9.94 18.14
N PRO A 215 -8.81 -11.01 17.31
CA PRO A 215 -9.78 -12.11 17.40
C PRO A 215 -9.70 -12.91 18.69
N LEU A 216 -8.53 -12.92 19.35
CA LEU A 216 -8.33 -13.70 20.58
C LEU A 216 -9.12 -13.15 21.77
N ASP A 217 -9.32 -11.84 21.83
CA ASP A 217 -10.07 -11.19 22.90
C ASP A 217 -11.37 -10.52 22.44
N GLY A 218 -11.61 -10.46 21.13
CA GLY A 218 -12.83 -9.93 20.54
C GLY A 218 -12.95 -8.42 20.62
N ASN A 219 -11.86 -7.69 20.90
CA ASN A 219 -11.86 -6.24 21.02
C ASN A 219 -11.08 -5.58 19.87
N TYR A 220 -11.40 -4.32 19.61
CA TYR A 220 -10.60 -3.46 18.75
C TYR A 220 -9.44 -2.86 19.58
N HIS A 221 -8.20 -3.08 19.15
CA HIS A 221 -7.00 -2.54 19.77
C HIS A 221 -6.48 -1.40 18.92
N TRP A 222 -6.43 -0.20 19.49
CA TRP A 222 -5.92 0.98 18.81
C TRP A 222 -4.68 1.53 19.50
N TYR A 223 -3.79 2.10 18.71
CA TYR A 223 -2.51 2.63 19.17
C TYR A 223 -2.04 3.76 18.27
N GLY A 224 -1.07 4.53 18.76
CA GLY A 224 -0.53 5.61 17.97
C GLY A 224 0.61 6.36 18.62
N ARG A 225 1.08 7.37 17.90
CA ARG A 225 2.00 8.37 18.42
C ARG A 225 1.21 9.57 18.92
N ILE A 226 1.71 10.18 20.00
CA ILE A 226 1.16 11.41 20.56
C ILE A 226 2.30 12.38 20.87
N ALA A 227 2.12 13.62 20.45
CA ALA A 227 3.05 14.72 20.66
C ALA A 227 2.30 15.92 21.23
N GLY A 228 2.89 16.59 22.21
CA GLY A 228 2.32 17.74 22.87
C GLY A 228 3.14 18.13 24.09
N ASP A 229 2.99 19.38 24.50
CA ASP A 229 3.68 19.90 25.67
C ASP A 229 3.15 19.23 26.94
N LYS A 230 4.01 19.10 27.96
CA LYS A 230 3.65 18.58 29.30
C LYS A 230 3.22 17.11 29.36
N LEU A 231 3.34 16.33 28.29
CA LEU A 231 3.06 14.88 28.31
C LEU A 231 3.97 14.13 29.30
N THR A 232 5.24 14.55 29.42
CA THR A 232 6.18 13.99 30.38
C THR A 232 5.77 14.26 31.82
N GLU A 233 5.36 15.49 32.13
CA GLU A 233 4.85 15.85 33.45
C GLU A 233 3.59 15.07 33.78
N LEU A 234 2.67 14.93 32.80
CA LEU A 234 1.44 14.15 32.94
C LEU A 234 1.75 12.68 33.27
N LYS A 235 2.68 12.06 32.53
CA LYS A 235 3.06 10.65 32.72
C LYS A 235 3.75 10.40 34.06
N GLN A 236 4.57 11.34 34.54
CA GLN A 236 5.27 11.24 35.83
C GLN A 236 4.34 11.38 37.03
N ARG A 237 3.22 12.09 36.90
CA ARG A 237 2.24 12.28 37.99
C ARG A 237 1.46 11.01 38.37
N GLY A 238 1.44 9.99 37.52
CA GLY A 238 0.88 8.68 37.85
C GLY A 238 -0.22 8.18 36.89
N ARG A 239 -0.96 7.17 37.36
CA ARG A 239 -1.95 6.39 36.57
C ARG A 239 -3.36 7.00 36.57
N SER A 240 -3.49 8.31 36.41
CA SER A 240 -4.82 8.91 36.23
C SER A 240 -5.49 8.28 35.00
N ALA A 241 -6.81 8.05 35.07
CA ALA A 241 -7.56 7.64 33.91
C ALA A 241 -7.39 8.72 32.83
N MET A 242 -6.93 8.32 31.65
CA MET A 242 -6.73 9.24 30.53
C MET A 242 -7.76 8.92 29.48
N HIS A 243 -8.29 9.95 28.84
CA HIS A 243 -9.15 9.78 27.69
C HIS A 243 -8.64 10.62 26.52
N LEU A 244 -8.78 10.08 25.32
CA LEU A 244 -8.40 10.74 24.09
C LEU A 244 -9.67 11.07 23.31
N THR A 245 -9.80 12.34 22.90
CA THR A 245 -10.92 12.82 22.10
C THR A 245 -10.37 13.50 20.85
N ILE A 246 -10.82 13.07 19.67
CA ILE A 246 -10.53 13.76 18.40
C ILE A 246 -11.70 14.71 18.06
N PRO A 247 -11.52 15.72 17.18
CA PRO A 247 -12.60 16.59 16.74
C PRO A 247 -13.79 15.79 16.18
N GLY A 248 -14.96 15.91 16.83
CA GLY A 248 -16.18 15.21 16.43
C GLY A 248 -16.27 13.73 16.82
N GLY A 249 -15.24 13.18 17.47
CA GLY A 249 -15.21 11.79 17.96
C GLY A 249 -15.65 11.65 19.42
N PRO A 250 -15.90 10.42 19.89
CA PRO A 250 -16.17 10.15 21.29
C PRO A 250 -14.93 10.36 22.17
N GLU A 251 -15.17 10.51 23.48
CA GLU A 251 -14.11 10.43 24.48
C GLU A 251 -13.77 8.95 24.73
N THR A 252 -12.55 8.54 24.41
CA THR A 252 -12.13 7.13 24.45
C THR A 252 -11.06 6.89 25.52
N PRO A 253 -11.20 5.87 26.40
CA PRO A 253 -10.16 5.50 27.35
C PRO A 253 -8.81 5.22 26.67
N ALA A 254 -7.76 5.83 27.17
CA ALA A 254 -6.43 5.79 26.59
C ALA A 254 -5.37 5.55 27.66
N THR A 255 -4.24 4.98 27.25
CA THR A 255 -3.06 4.80 28.09
C THR A 255 -1.85 5.35 27.37
N LEU A 256 -1.14 6.28 28.00
CA LEU A 256 0.21 6.63 27.57
C LEU A 256 1.15 5.46 27.92
N ALA A 257 1.78 4.88 26.92
CA ALA A 257 2.82 3.85 27.07
C ALA A 257 4.21 4.50 27.21
N GLU A 258 5.27 3.69 27.16
CA GLU A 258 6.65 4.16 27.32
C GLU A 258 7.06 5.18 26.26
N GLN A 259 7.99 6.05 26.66
CA GLN A 259 8.61 7.05 25.79
C GLN A 259 9.62 6.36 24.88
N ASP A 260 9.57 6.64 23.57
CA ASP A 260 10.59 6.16 22.65
C ASP A 260 11.93 6.91 22.86
N PRO A 261 13.07 6.37 22.37
CA PRO A 261 14.38 7.01 22.52
C PRO A 261 14.51 8.43 21.94
N TRP A 262 13.52 8.90 21.18
CA TRP A 262 13.47 10.23 20.57
C TRP A 262 12.53 11.19 21.32
N GLY A 263 11.99 10.76 22.46
CA GLY A 263 11.20 11.60 23.35
C GLY A 263 9.70 11.59 23.07
N ASN A 264 9.21 10.82 22.09
CA ASN A 264 7.78 10.75 21.79
C ASN A 264 7.08 9.71 22.67
N TYR A 265 5.82 9.95 23.01
CA TYR A 265 5.01 8.95 23.71
C TYR A 265 4.21 8.11 22.72
N ARG A 266 4.05 6.83 23.06
CA ARG A 266 3.02 5.99 22.46
C ARG A 266 1.73 6.13 23.26
N ILE A 267 0.60 6.11 22.59
CA ILE A 267 -0.74 6.04 23.19
C ILE A 267 -1.45 4.79 22.69
N THR A 268 -2.22 4.13 23.56
CA THR A 268 -2.94 2.89 23.26
C THR A 268 -4.32 2.89 23.90
N GLY A 269 -5.27 2.14 23.35
CA GLY A 269 -6.55 1.84 23.99
C GLY A 269 -7.19 0.58 23.41
N VAL A 270 -8.21 0.08 24.12
CA VAL A 270 -8.95 -1.13 23.78
C VAL A 270 -10.44 -0.79 23.75
N GLY A 271 -11.17 -1.33 22.77
CA GLY A 271 -12.58 -1.05 22.52
C GLY A 271 -12.77 -0.03 21.39
N ALA A 272 -13.93 0.63 21.38
CA ALA A 272 -14.29 1.59 20.33
C ALA A 272 -13.22 2.69 20.21
N PRO A 273 -12.56 2.84 19.05
CA PRO A 273 -11.50 3.84 18.89
C PRO A 273 -12.09 5.26 18.84
N PRO A 274 -11.26 6.29 19.01
CA PRO A 274 -11.70 7.68 18.96
C PRO A 274 -12.05 8.15 17.53
N PHE A 275 -11.63 7.40 16.51
CA PHE A 275 -11.96 7.64 15.10
C PHE A 275 -13.14 6.76 14.66
N PRO A 276 -13.95 7.22 13.69
CA PRO A 276 -15.03 6.42 13.16
C PRO A 276 -14.48 5.12 12.57
N LEU A 277 -15.10 4.00 12.93
CA LEU A 277 -14.92 2.73 12.23
C LEU A 277 -16.00 2.62 11.16
N GLU A 278 -15.65 2.15 9.97
CA GLU A 278 -16.70 1.70 9.05
C GLU A 278 -17.45 0.51 9.69
N PRO A 279 -18.80 0.49 9.62
CA PRO A 279 -19.57 -0.60 10.16
C PRO A 279 -19.25 -1.88 9.38
N VAL A 280 -18.70 -2.89 10.06
CA VAL A 280 -18.45 -4.21 9.48
C VAL A 280 -19.78 -4.85 9.11
N GLU A 281 -20.03 -5.04 7.81
CA GLU A 281 -21.13 -5.89 7.34
C GLU A 281 -20.82 -7.34 7.69
N ILE A 282 -21.50 -7.87 8.72
CA ILE A 282 -21.46 -9.30 9.02
C ILE A 282 -22.29 -10.01 7.96
N VAL A 283 -21.61 -10.60 6.97
CA VAL A 283 -22.26 -11.52 6.03
C VAL A 283 -22.56 -12.81 6.80
N GLU A 284 -23.81 -13.01 7.20
CA GLU A 284 -24.28 -14.29 7.71
C GLU A 284 -24.08 -15.36 6.64
N VAL A 285 -23.07 -16.22 6.81
CA VAL A 285 -22.89 -17.42 6.01
C VAL A 285 -24.04 -18.37 6.35
N ARG A 286 -25.08 -18.38 5.52
CA ARG A 286 -26.13 -19.40 5.62
C ARG A 286 -25.49 -20.77 5.41
N PRO A 287 -25.68 -21.74 6.32
CA PRO A 287 -25.24 -23.10 6.09
C PRO A 287 -25.92 -23.61 4.80
N GLN A 288 -25.11 -24.03 3.83
CA GLN A 288 -25.61 -24.65 2.62
C GLN A 288 -26.44 -25.87 3.02
N GLN A 289 -27.75 -25.83 2.78
CA GLN A 289 -28.58 -27.00 2.92
C GLN A 289 -28.11 -28.02 1.87
N GLY A 290 -27.36 -29.02 2.35
CA GLY A 290 -26.97 -30.16 1.55
C GLY A 290 -28.20 -30.80 0.94
N THR A 291 -28.31 -30.73 -0.38
CA THR A 291 -29.28 -31.50 -1.17
C THR A 291 -29.15 -32.98 -0.83
N GLY A 292 -30.29 -33.58 -0.49
CA GLY A 292 -30.41 -34.91 0.07
C GLY A 292 -29.72 -35.99 -0.76
N GLY A 293 -28.81 -36.70 -0.10
CA GLY A 293 -28.35 -38.03 -0.49
C GLY A 293 -29.05 -39.08 0.38
N THR A 294 -29.90 -39.87 -0.24
CA THR A 294 -30.70 -40.99 0.31
C THR A 294 -29.94 -41.85 1.32
N LEU A 295 -30.53 -42.02 2.51
CA LEU A 295 -30.13 -43.03 3.49
C LEU A 295 -30.16 -44.44 2.85
N CYS A 296 -29.00 -45.09 2.76
CA CYS A 296 -28.93 -46.54 2.64
C CYS A 296 -28.63 -47.14 4.02
N SER A 297 -29.69 -47.60 4.68
CA SER A 297 -29.62 -48.38 5.92
C SER A 297 -28.95 -49.73 5.64
N LYS A 298 -27.70 -49.91 6.07
CA LYS A 298 -27.16 -51.26 6.34
C LYS A 298 -27.20 -51.52 7.84
N ARG A 299 -28.14 -52.38 8.24
CA ARG A 299 -28.12 -53.07 9.54
C ARG A 299 -26.85 -53.91 9.61
N ASN A 300 -26.02 -53.69 10.61
CA ASN A 300 -25.14 -54.72 11.14
C ASN A 300 -25.53 -54.95 12.60
N THR A 301 -26.31 -55.99 12.82
CA THR A 301 -26.46 -56.67 14.10
C THR A 301 -25.14 -57.35 14.45
N PHE A 302 -24.57 -57.06 15.61
CA PHE A 302 -23.81 -58.04 16.38
C PHE A 302 -23.95 -57.74 17.87
N SER A 303 -24.74 -58.59 18.54
CA SER A 303 -24.75 -58.80 19.98
C SER A 303 -23.47 -59.52 20.40
N GLY A 304 -22.89 -59.11 21.53
CA GLY A 304 -21.60 -59.59 22.00
C GLY A 304 -21.56 -61.02 22.53
N SER A 305 -20.35 -61.56 22.57
CA SER A 305 -19.73 -62.38 23.62
C SER A 305 -18.23 -62.35 23.40
#